data_AF-A0A1H2PQW0-F1
#
_entry.id   AF-A0A1H2PQW0-F1
#
_cell.length_a   1.000
_cell.length_b   1.000
_cell.length_c   1.000
_cell.angle_alpha   90.00
_cell.angle_beta   90.00
_cell.angle_gamma   90.00
#
_symmetry.space_group_name_H-M   'P 1'
#
loop_
_entity.id
_entity.type
_entity.pdbx_description
1 polymer ?
#
loop_
_entity_poly.entity_id
_entity_poly.type
_entity_poly.pdbx_seq_one_letter_code
_entity_poly.pdbx_strand_id
1 'polypeptide(L)'
;MALAGWEIAHIDLDLTGERPKAEIKLERCDGRWLLARVDRLGRACVETFQREHMLGMNSSTKGRRPLSAQVNDVFLGRKTCLGARHLLRVMTAYVADNATTPVRLADIRHAWAAVMDAPLRLTARDGKEAA
;
A
#
# COMPACT_ATOMS: atom_id res chain seq x y z
N MET A 1 7.14 -3.58 11.39
CA MET A 1 6.08 -4.02 10.45
C MET A 1 5.57 -5.40 10.86
N ALA A 2 6.39 -6.46 10.83
CA ALA A 2 5.98 -7.80 11.27
C ALA A 2 5.38 -7.84 12.70
N LEU A 3 6.00 -7.15 13.67
CA LEU A 3 5.44 -7.04 15.04
C LEU A 3 4.04 -6.42 15.07
N ALA A 4 3.74 -5.48 14.17
CA ALA A 4 2.42 -4.85 14.04
C ALA A 4 1.37 -5.76 13.36
N GLY A 5 1.76 -6.98 12.96
CA GLY A 5 0.92 -7.93 12.22
C GLY A 5 0.83 -7.66 10.72
N TRP A 6 1.56 -6.67 10.21
CA TRP A 6 1.54 -6.27 8.80
C TRP A 6 2.76 -6.79 8.05
N GLU A 7 2.50 -7.31 6.86
CA GLU A 7 3.50 -7.79 5.91
C GLU A 7 3.43 -7.00 4.60
N ILE A 8 4.59 -6.82 3.97
CA ILE A 8 4.67 -6.21 2.64
C ILE A 8 4.44 -7.33 1.63
N ALA A 9 3.29 -7.30 0.95
CA ALA A 9 3.02 -8.25 -0.13
C ALA A 9 3.85 -7.91 -1.36
N HIS A 10 3.85 -6.63 -1.77
CA HIS A 10 4.73 -6.14 -2.83
C HIS A 10 4.93 -4.63 -2.77
N ILE A 11 6.01 -4.19 -3.41
CA ILE A 11 6.31 -2.80 -3.74
C ILE A 11 6.66 -2.76 -5.23
N ASP A 12 5.86 -2.04 -6.02
CA ASP A 12 6.09 -1.81 -7.44
C ASP A 12 6.43 -0.34 -7.67
N LEU A 13 7.59 -0.08 -8.30
CA LEU A 13 8.11 1.25 -8.56
C LEU A 13 8.48 1.35 -10.05
N ASP A 14 7.74 2.17 -10.78
CA ASP A 14 8.10 2.56 -12.14
C ASP A 14 8.67 3.97 -12.11
N LEU A 15 10.01 4.03 -12.19
CA LEU A 15 10.80 5.26 -12.25
C LEU A 15 11.36 5.52 -13.65
N THR A 16 10.94 4.72 -14.65
CA THR A 16 11.56 4.72 -15.99
C THR A 16 11.02 5.82 -16.90
N GLY A 17 9.78 6.25 -16.66
CA GLY A 17 9.14 7.33 -17.40
C GLY A 17 9.39 8.72 -16.80
N GLU A 18 8.98 9.75 -17.53
CA GLU A 18 9.00 11.15 -17.06
C GLU A 18 8.16 11.38 -15.79
N ARG A 19 7.20 10.48 -15.52
CA ARG A 19 6.29 10.56 -14.38
C ARG A 19 6.35 9.28 -13.57
N PRO A 20 6.96 9.31 -12.37
CA PRO A 20 7.11 8.13 -11.55
C PRO A 20 5.76 7.61 -11.05
N LYS A 21 5.62 6.30 -11.00
CA LYS A 21 4.48 5.58 -10.42
C LYS A 21 4.98 4.68 -9.30
N ALA A 22 4.20 4.57 -8.24
CA ALA A 22 4.49 3.68 -7.12
C ALA A 22 3.22 2.98 -6.64
N GLU A 23 3.35 1.72 -6.25
CA GLU A 23 2.31 0.94 -5.59
C GLU A 23 2.93 0.13 -4.45
N ILE A 24 2.29 0.18 -3.28
CA ILE A 24 2.68 -0.58 -2.09
C ILE A 24 1.44 -1.31 -1.61
N LYS A 25 1.53 -2.63 -1.50
CA LYS A 25 0.48 -3.47 -0.93
C LYS A 25 0.94 -4.06 0.37
N LEU A 26 0.15 -3.85 1.43
CA LEU A 26 0.36 -4.45 2.74
C LEU A 26 -0.80 -5.37 3.08
N GLU A 27 -0.50 -6.54 3.62
CA GLU A 27 -1.47 -7.53 4.07
C GLU A 27 -1.29 -7.81 5.57
N ARG A 28 -2.38 -8.14 6.24
CA ARG A 28 -2.43 -8.50 7.66
C ARG A 28 -2.97 -9.92 7.77
N CYS A 29 -2.52 -10.66 8.79
CA CYS A 29 -2.83 -12.09 8.94
C CYS A 29 -4.33 -12.42 9.07
N ASP A 30 -5.17 -11.46 9.44
CA ASP A 30 -6.62 -11.61 9.58
C ASP A 30 -7.40 -11.22 8.31
N GLY A 31 -6.70 -11.07 7.18
CA GLY A 31 -7.29 -10.75 5.89
C GLY A 31 -7.45 -9.25 5.62
N ARG A 32 -7.18 -8.36 6.57
CA ARG A 32 -7.17 -6.92 6.27
C ARG A 32 -5.97 -6.59 5.38
N TRP A 33 -6.19 -5.80 4.34
CA TRP A 33 -5.11 -5.34 3.48
C TRP A 33 -5.35 -3.92 2.98
N LEU A 34 -4.28 -3.26 2.55
CA LEU A 34 -4.34 -1.93 1.97
C LEU A 34 -3.49 -1.82 0.72
N LEU A 35 -3.88 -0.90 -0.16
CA LEU A 35 -3.16 -0.52 -1.36
C LEU A 35 -2.88 0.98 -1.32
N ALA A 36 -1.60 1.33 -1.27
CA ALA A 36 -1.16 2.72 -1.38
C ALA A 36 -0.54 2.93 -2.76
N ARG A 37 -1.13 3.81 -3.58
CA ARG A 37 -0.67 4.04 -4.95
C ARG A 37 -0.52 5.52 -5.31
N VAL A 38 0.47 5.81 -6.12
CA VAL A 38 0.67 7.07 -6.84
C VAL A 38 0.70 6.76 -8.32
N ASP A 39 -0.21 7.35 -9.10
CA ASP A 39 -0.27 7.14 -10.53
C ASP A 39 0.60 8.13 -11.32
N ARG A 40 0.70 7.92 -12.64
CA ARG A 40 1.45 8.79 -13.55
C ARG A 40 0.89 10.22 -13.67
N LEU A 41 -0.30 10.51 -13.13
CA LEU A 41 -0.85 11.87 -13.06
C LEU A 41 -0.51 12.54 -11.72
N GLY A 42 0.23 11.86 -10.84
CA GLY A 42 0.56 12.33 -9.49
C GLY A 42 -0.57 12.17 -8.49
N ARG A 43 -1.68 11.50 -8.86
CA ARG A 43 -2.80 11.26 -7.96
C ARG A 43 -2.40 10.16 -6.98
N ALA A 44 -2.54 10.46 -5.70
CA ALA A 44 -2.16 9.56 -4.62
C ALA A 44 -3.39 9.14 -3.82
N CYS A 45 -3.53 7.85 -3.52
CA CYS A 45 -4.58 7.35 -2.64
C CYS A 45 -4.17 6.11 -1.86
N VAL A 46 -4.81 5.93 -0.70
CA VAL A 46 -4.81 4.68 0.06
C VAL A 46 -6.20 4.06 -0.02
N GLU A 47 -6.26 2.80 -0.41
CA GLU A 47 -7.47 1.98 -0.45
C GLU A 47 -7.33 0.86 0.57
N THR A 48 -8.42 0.48 1.22
CA THR A 48 -8.43 -0.49 2.32
C THR A 48 -9.51 -1.53 2.08
N PHE A 49 -9.21 -2.77 2.45
CA PHE A 49 -10.02 -3.94 2.13
C PHE A 49 -10.01 -4.94 3.27
N GLN A 50 -11.07 -5.75 3.35
CA GLN A 50 -11.15 -6.95 4.17
C GLN A 50 -11.30 -8.16 3.26
N ARG A 51 -10.34 -9.08 3.32
CA ARG A 51 -10.44 -10.38 2.67
C ARG A 51 -11.31 -11.30 3.51
N GLU A 52 -12.30 -11.90 2.85
CA GLU A 52 -13.18 -12.90 3.42
C GLU A 52 -13.01 -14.21 2.63
N HIS A 53 -12.86 -15.31 3.38
CA HIS A 53 -12.86 -16.66 2.84
C HIS A 53 -14.21 -17.29 3.12
N MET A 54 -14.87 -17.77 2.07
CA MET A 54 -16.18 -18.39 2.21
C MET A 54 -16.25 -19.72 1.45
N LEU A 55 -16.89 -20.69 2.08
CA LEU A 55 -17.21 -21.97 1.47
C LEU A 55 -18.59 -21.86 0.82
N GLY A 56 -18.64 -22.09 -0.49
CA GLY A 56 -19.87 -22.04 -1.27
C GLY A 56 -20.14 -20.69 -1.92
N MET A 57 -21.41 -20.44 -2.22
CA MET A 57 -21.86 -19.32 -3.04
C MET A 57 -22.33 -18.17 -2.13
N ASN A 58 -21.97 -16.92 -2.46
CA ASN A 58 -22.50 -15.79 -1.69
C ASN A 58 -24.01 -15.70 -1.94
N SER A 59 -24.75 -15.10 -1.00
CA SER A 59 -26.21 -15.01 -1.09
C SER A 59 -26.71 -14.18 -2.27
N SER A 60 -25.87 -13.29 -2.84
CA SER A 60 -26.22 -12.41 -3.95
C SER A 60 -25.88 -12.97 -5.34
N THR A 61 -25.14 -14.08 -5.43
CA THR A 61 -24.67 -14.65 -6.71
C THR A 61 -25.69 -15.68 -7.18
N LYS A 62 -26.14 -15.52 -8.43
CA LYS A 62 -26.98 -16.51 -9.13
C LYS A 62 -26.09 -17.39 -10.02
N GLY A 63 -26.39 -18.69 -10.11
CA GLY A 63 -25.70 -19.61 -11.03
C GLY A 63 -25.20 -20.88 -10.35
N ARG A 64 -24.20 -21.53 -10.97
CA ARG A 64 -23.63 -22.79 -10.51
C ARG A 64 -22.82 -22.57 -9.24
N ARG A 65 -23.05 -23.42 -8.22
CA ARG A 65 -22.31 -23.34 -6.95
C ARG A 65 -20.81 -23.56 -7.18
N PRO A 66 -19.95 -22.70 -6.62
CA PRO A 66 -18.52 -22.92 -6.67
C PRO A 66 -18.16 -24.21 -5.91
N LEU A 67 -17.29 -25.01 -6.50
CA LEU A 67 -16.76 -26.24 -5.89
C LEU A 67 -15.45 -25.99 -5.12
N SER A 68 -15.01 -24.74 -5.05
CA SER A 68 -13.79 -24.31 -4.38
C SER A 68 -14.06 -23.16 -3.41
N ALA A 69 -13.18 -22.98 -2.44
CA ALA A 69 -13.21 -21.84 -1.54
C ALA A 69 -13.16 -20.54 -2.36
N GLN A 70 -14.05 -19.60 -2.04
CA GLN A 70 -14.09 -18.29 -2.68
C GLN A 70 -13.34 -17.29 -1.80
N VAL A 71 -12.59 -16.41 -2.46
CA VAL A 71 -11.91 -15.28 -1.84
C VAL A 71 -12.63 -14.02 -2.30
N ASN A 72 -13.10 -13.22 -1.35
CA ASN A 72 -13.76 -11.95 -1.63
C ASN A 72 -13.03 -10.81 -0.92
N ASP A 73 -12.65 -9.77 -1.65
CA ASP A 73 -12.03 -8.58 -1.08
C ASP A 73 -13.08 -7.47 -0.95
N VAL A 74 -13.59 -7.28 0.27
CA VAL A 74 -14.60 -6.27 0.60
C VAL A 74 -13.92 -4.91 0.75
N PHE A 75 -14.30 -3.94 -0.08
CA PHE A 75 -13.79 -2.58 0.01
C PHE A 75 -14.30 -1.85 1.26
N LEU A 76 -13.38 -1.36 2.08
CA LEU A 76 -13.69 -0.65 3.34
C LEU A 76 -13.65 0.87 3.17
N GLY A 77 -12.85 1.38 2.23
CA GLY A 77 -12.75 2.81 2.01
C GLY A 77 -11.50 3.23 1.25
N ARG A 78 -11.54 4.48 0.78
CA ARG A 78 -10.45 5.16 0.07
C ARG A 78 -10.22 6.53 0.67
N LYS A 79 -8.94 6.89 0.85
CA LYS A 79 -8.50 8.23 1.23
C LYS A 79 -7.59 8.80 0.15
N THR A 80 -7.99 9.93 -0.42
CA THR A 80 -7.15 10.69 -1.34
C THR A 80 -6.05 11.41 -0.57
N CYS A 81 -4.87 11.52 -1.18
CA CYS A 81 -3.69 12.10 -0.58
C CYS A 81 -3.17 13.21 -1.50
N LEU A 82 -2.55 14.23 -0.90
CA LEU A 82 -2.01 15.40 -1.60
C LEU A 82 -0.69 15.11 -2.36
N GLY A 83 -0.24 13.85 -2.38
CA GLY A 83 1.00 13.40 -3.02
C GLY A 83 1.65 12.23 -2.27
N ALA A 84 2.78 11.74 -2.79
CA ALA A 84 3.47 10.54 -2.30
C ALA A 84 3.84 10.60 -0.81
N ARG A 85 4.37 11.74 -0.33
CA ARG A 85 4.76 11.89 1.08
C ARG A 85 3.55 11.93 2.02
N HIS A 86 2.46 12.57 1.61
CA HIS A 86 1.22 12.54 2.40
C HIS A 86 0.63 11.12 2.41
N LEU A 87 0.69 10.42 1.28
CA LEU A 87 0.29 9.01 1.17
C LEU A 87 1.05 8.10 2.13
N LEU A 88 2.39 8.21 2.19
CA LEU A 88 3.19 7.43 3.13
C LEU A 88 2.81 7.74 4.60
N ARG A 89 2.54 9.00 4.94
CA ARG A 89 2.06 9.38 6.29
C ARG A 89 0.71 8.76 6.62
N VAL A 90 -0.24 8.81 5.68
CA VAL A 90 -1.58 8.24 5.84
C VAL A 90 -1.51 6.72 5.98
N MET A 91 -0.74 6.06 5.12
CA MET A 91 -0.50 4.62 5.18
C MET A 91 0.12 4.22 6.52
N THR A 92 1.16 4.94 6.96
CA THR A 92 1.86 4.66 8.23
C THR A 92 0.95 4.83 9.44
N ALA A 93 0.12 5.88 9.45
CA ALA A 93 -0.88 6.07 10.51
C ALA A 93 -1.89 4.92 10.52
N TYR A 94 -2.43 4.55 9.36
CA TYR A 94 -3.38 3.46 9.25
C TYR A 94 -2.81 2.13 9.75
N VAL A 95 -1.57 1.80 9.38
CA VAL A 95 -0.87 0.58 9.82
C VAL A 95 -0.73 0.55 11.34
N ALA A 96 -0.36 1.67 11.97
CA ALA A 96 -0.23 1.75 13.42
C ALA A 96 -1.59 1.65 14.14
N ASP A 97 -2.60 2.38 13.65
CA ASP A 97 -3.95 2.41 14.23
C ASP A 97 -4.67 1.04 14.10
N ASN A 98 -4.25 0.24 13.11
CA ASN A 98 -4.82 -1.08 12.81
C ASN A 98 -3.77 -2.18 12.97
N ALA A 99 -2.88 -2.08 13.94
CA ALA A 99 -1.96 -3.16 14.26
C ALA A 99 -2.67 -4.27 15.06
N THR A 100 -2.24 -5.53 14.91
CA THR A 100 -2.75 -6.65 15.75
C THR A 100 -2.18 -6.62 17.17
N THR A 101 -1.00 -6.01 17.32
CA THR A 101 -0.39 -5.73 18.62
C THR A 101 -0.16 -4.21 18.76
N PRO A 102 -0.21 -3.65 19.98
CA PRO A 102 0.06 -2.24 20.18
C PRO A 102 1.47 -1.88 19.71
N VAL A 103 1.57 -0.95 18.76
CA VAL A 103 2.84 -0.40 18.26
C VAL A 103 2.78 1.12 18.29
N ARG A 104 3.93 1.78 18.51
CA ARG A 104 3.96 3.23 18.45
C ARG A 104 4.05 3.68 17.01
N LEU A 105 3.33 4.75 16.67
CA LEU A 105 3.43 5.37 15.35
C LEU A 105 4.88 5.75 14.99
N ALA A 106 5.69 6.14 15.98
CA ALA A 106 7.10 6.46 15.79
C ALA A 106 7.90 5.27 15.26
N ASP A 107 7.61 4.05 15.73
CA ASP A 107 8.33 2.84 15.33
C ASP A 107 8.03 2.47 13.86
N ILE A 108 6.77 2.61 13.44
CA ILE A 108 6.38 2.39 12.04
C ILE A 108 6.94 3.51 11.15
N ARG A 109 6.94 4.77 11.61
CA ARG A 109 7.58 5.87 10.87
C ARG A 109 9.07 5.64 10.69
N HIS A 110 9.75 5.10 11.70
CA HIS A 110 11.18 4.80 11.63
C HIS A 110 11.49 3.77 10.54
N ALA A 111 10.63 2.76 10.35
CA ALA A 111 10.77 1.80 9.25
C ALA A 111 10.74 2.44 7.85
N TRP A 112 10.09 3.60 7.72
CA TRP A 112 10.02 4.37 6.47
C TRP A 112 10.97 5.57 6.44
N ALA A 113 11.86 5.72 7.42
CA ALA A 113 12.70 6.91 7.59
C ALA A 113 13.50 7.22 6.32
N ALA A 114 14.12 6.23 5.69
CA ALA A 114 14.92 6.43 4.47
C ALA A 114 14.14 7.06 3.30
N VAL A 115 12.82 6.85 3.24
CA VAL A 115 11.94 7.40 2.19
C VAL A 115 11.27 8.71 2.65
N MET A 116 11.09 8.85 3.96
CA MET A 116 10.38 9.96 4.58
C MET A 116 11.28 11.15 4.91
N ASP A 117 12.57 10.92 5.11
CA ASP A 117 13.56 11.95 5.37
C ASP A 117 13.88 12.76 4.09
N ALA A 118 14.50 13.92 4.26
CA ALA A 118 14.74 14.97 3.24
C ALA A 118 15.13 14.43 1.84
N PRO A 119 14.82 15.16 0.73
CA PRO A 119 14.96 14.62 -0.62
C PRO A 119 16.39 14.12 -0.87
N LEU A 120 16.51 12.82 -1.15
CA LEU A 120 17.69 12.28 -1.81
C LEU A 120 17.86 13.07 -3.10
N ARG A 121 18.81 14.02 -3.10
CA ARG A 121 19.34 14.59 -4.34
C ARG A 121 20.00 13.42 -5.06
N LEU A 122 19.23 12.71 -5.87
CA LEU A 122 19.77 11.93 -6.97
C LEU A 122 20.36 12.99 -7.90
N THR A 123 21.61 13.37 -7.65
CA THR A 123 22.38 14.18 -8.58
C THR A 123 22.33 13.43 -9.89
N ALA A 124 21.56 13.97 -10.85
CA ALA A 124 21.75 13.64 -12.24
C ALA A 124 23.25 13.76 -12.47
N ARG A 125 23.92 12.67 -12.84
CA ARG A 125 25.29 12.75 -13.31
C ARG A 125 25.26 13.76 -14.45
N ASP A 126 25.93 14.89 -14.25
CA ASP A 126 26.29 15.82 -15.31
C ASP A 126 27.18 15.05 -16.30
N GLY A 127 26.55 14.35 -17.24
CA GLY A 127 27.17 13.85 -18.44
C GLY A 127 27.36 14.99 -19.43
N LYS A 128 28.13 16.01 -19.05
CA LYS A 128 28.86 16.82 -20.02
C LYS A 128 30.03 15.97 -20.48
N GLU A 129 29.86 15.21 -21.56
CA GLU A 129 30.97 14.98 -22.48
C GLU A 129 30.88 16.01 -23.59
N ALA A 130 31.67 17.05 -23.40
CA ALA A 130 32.06 17.97 -24.44
C ALA A 130 33.24 17.34 -25.21
N ALA A 131 33.05 17.12 -26.51
CA ALA A 131 33.97 17.39 -27.62
C ALA A 131 33.49 16.65 -28.87
#